data_AF-A0A315XU46-F1
#
_entry.id   AF-A0A315XU46-F1
#
_cell.length_a   1.000
_cell.length_b   1.000
_cell.length_c   1.000
_cell.angle_alpha   90.00
_cell.angle_beta   90.00
_cell.angle_gamma   90.00
#
_symmetry.space_group_name_H-M   'P 1'
#
loop_
_entity.id
_entity.type
_entity.pdbx_description
1 polymer ?
#
loop_
_entity_poly.entity_id
_entity_poly.type
_entity_poly.pdbx_seq_one_letter_code
_entity_poly.pdbx_strand_id
1 'polypeptide(L)'
;MLNSFKISLKQLDAQLNEIVNFIDSINSSVISRSTVSYNAVIISLYGCYENYVNSLIGELIRQISDSSSDYNEIPTDMIIRNLNLSSDFLNAPQRYKNFDLQNEDVINNIYSGRITNKLLLKHGGNLSITVLSDYMKNLGIKNVAQSIKNSDDYHKYYSEKNMISVENAKTYLNGLDNNTVFASLDDIISQRNAIAHSWKSDEKVDYSIIKDEWIKFIKIFCKCLYNIVIQFYSEWLVKHNKLFCPLKFQIYGSSIVGFFDVIPHWNGNKETILIKSNDKIHVGKIMNVKIFESHKASMEIEGCSLQKEKPDNYSFYFDKAFLEGYTDNIKQLEEQPAT
;
A
#
# COMPACT_ATOMS: atom_id res chain seq x y z
N MET A 1 -15.50 0.26 2.65
CA MET A 1 -14.59 1.32 2.14
C MET A 1 -13.13 0.86 2.06
N LEU A 2 -12.54 0.14 3.03
CA LEU A 2 -11.25 -0.51 2.75
C LEU A 2 -11.36 -1.58 1.65
N ASN A 3 -12.48 -2.33 1.62
CA ASN A 3 -12.77 -3.28 0.54
C ASN A 3 -13.01 -2.65 -0.84
N SER A 4 -13.25 -1.34 -0.91
CA SER A 4 -13.36 -0.66 -2.21
C SER A 4 -11.99 -0.29 -2.77
N PHE A 5 -10.90 -0.39 -2.00
CA PHE A 5 -9.54 -0.14 -2.46
C PHE A 5 -9.09 -1.29 -3.37
N LYS A 6 -9.10 -1.07 -4.68
CA LYS A 6 -8.99 -2.17 -5.68
C LYS A 6 -7.56 -2.63 -5.98
N ILE A 7 -6.56 -1.82 -5.62
CA ILE A 7 -5.16 -2.12 -5.95
C ILE A 7 -4.65 -3.21 -5.02
N SER A 8 -4.03 -4.23 -5.59
CA SER A 8 -3.50 -5.36 -4.84
C SER A 8 -2.07 -5.69 -5.25
N LEU A 9 -1.27 -6.13 -4.28
CA LEU A 9 0.09 -6.62 -4.53
C LEU A 9 0.12 -7.85 -5.46
N LYS A 10 -1.00 -8.60 -5.57
CA LYS A 10 -1.10 -9.76 -6.46
C LYS A 10 -0.90 -9.39 -7.94
N GLN A 11 -1.38 -8.22 -8.36
CA GLN A 11 -1.22 -7.76 -9.74
C GLN A 11 0.25 -7.47 -10.05
N LEU A 12 0.95 -6.78 -9.14
CA LEU A 12 2.38 -6.53 -9.25
C LEU A 12 3.17 -7.86 -9.28
N ASP A 13 2.84 -8.79 -8.38
CA ASP A 13 3.50 -10.08 -8.32
C ASP A 13 3.34 -10.88 -9.62
N ALA A 14 2.15 -10.86 -10.22
CA ALA A 14 1.90 -11.53 -11.50
C ALA A 14 2.77 -10.94 -12.62
N GLN A 15 2.78 -9.61 -12.76
CA GLN A 15 3.59 -8.92 -13.78
C GLN A 15 5.09 -9.16 -13.60
N LEU A 16 5.59 -9.11 -12.36
CA LEU A 16 6.99 -9.38 -12.08
C LEU A 16 7.35 -10.86 -12.34
N ASN A 17 6.44 -11.79 -12.07
CA ASN A 17 6.66 -13.20 -12.37
C ASN A 17 6.69 -13.47 -13.88
N GLU A 18 5.94 -12.72 -14.69
CA GLU A 18 6.08 -12.78 -16.16
C GLU A 18 7.48 -12.39 -16.62
N ILE A 19 8.07 -11.35 -16.02
CA ILE A 19 9.46 -10.95 -16.29
C ILE A 19 10.44 -12.06 -15.86
N VAL A 20 10.23 -12.69 -14.71
CA VAL A 20 11.05 -13.83 -14.26
C VAL A 20 10.99 -14.98 -15.28
N ASN A 21 9.79 -15.35 -15.73
CA ASN A 21 9.62 -16.42 -16.71
C ASN A 21 10.30 -16.10 -18.05
N PHE A 22 10.27 -14.83 -18.47
CA PHE A 22 10.96 -14.37 -19.66
C PHE A 22 12.49 -14.45 -19.50
N ILE A 23 13.02 -14.03 -18.34
CA ILE A 23 14.44 -14.17 -18.00
C ILE A 23 14.86 -15.64 -18.01
N ASP A 24 14.06 -16.53 -17.43
CA ASP A 24 14.36 -17.97 -17.40
C ASP A 24 14.38 -18.57 -18.80
N SER A 25 13.49 -18.13 -19.69
CA SER A 25 13.48 -18.53 -21.10
C SER A 25 14.73 -18.05 -21.86
N ILE A 26 15.26 -16.86 -21.53
CA ILE A 26 16.54 -16.37 -22.06
C ILE A 26 17.71 -17.22 -21.55
N ASN A 27 17.70 -17.55 -20.25
CA ASN A 27 18.78 -18.31 -19.62
C ASN A 27 18.81 -19.77 -20.07
N SER A 28 17.65 -20.39 -20.30
CA SER A 28 17.51 -21.74 -20.85
C SER A 28 17.75 -21.83 -22.36
N SER A 29 18.17 -20.73 -23.00
CA SER A 29 18.44 -20.64 -24.44
C SER A 29 17.23 -20.86 -25.35
N VAL A 30 16.00 -20.75 -24.82
CA VAL A 30 14.75 -20.69 -25.60
C VAL A 30 14.65 -19.33 -26.33
N ILE A 31 15.25 -18.28 -25.76
CA ILE A 31 15.31 -16.93 -26.32
C ILE A 31 16.76 -16.44 -26.36
N SER A 32 17.13 -15.69 -27.40
CA SER A 32 18.47 -15.11 -27.54
C SER A 32 18.78 -14.08 -26.45
N ARG A 33 20.03 -14.12 -25.93
CA ARG A 33 20.62 -13.11 -25.03
C ARG A 33 21.00 -11.83 -25.79
N SER A 34 20.01 -11.21 -26.43
CA SER A 34 20.22 -10.01 -27.25
C SER A 34 20.11 -8.72 -26.44
N THR A 35 20.59 -7.60 -27.00
CA THR A 35 20.31 -6.25 -26.46
C THR A 35 18.81 -5.96 -26.41
N VAL A 36 18.05 -6.43 -27.40
CA VAL A 36 16.59 -6.25 -27.42
C VAL A 36 15.94 -6.95 -26.23
N SER A 37 16.33 -8.20 -25.96
CA SER A 37 15.81 -8.98 -24.81
C SER A 37 16.13 -8.29 -23.49
N TYR A 38 17.36 -7.76 -23.33
CA TYR A 38 17.76 -7.02 -22.13
C TYR A 38 16.95 -5.74 -21.97
N ASN A 39 16.83 -4.95 -23.04
CA ASN A 39 16.09 -3.69 -23.02
C ASN A 39 14.62 -3.93 -22.64
N ALA A 40 14.00 -4.97 -23.20
CA ALA A 40 12.64 -5.36 -22.88
C ALA A 40 12.48 -5.68 -21.38
N VAL A 41 13.41 -6.42 -20.78
CA VAL A 41 13.40 -6.72 -19.34
C VAL A 41 13.47 -5.46 -18.50
N ILE A 42 14.43 -4.58 -18.77
CA ILE A 42 14.63 -3.35 -17.97
C ILE A 42 13.44 -2.39 -18.11
N ILE A 43 12.97 -2.15 -19.34
CA ILE A 43 11.82 -1.28 -19.59
C ILE A 43 10.58 -1.84 -18.89
N SER A 44 10.34 -3.15 -19.00
CA SER A 44 9.19 -3.80 -18.37
C SER A 44 9.29 -3.75 -16.85
N LEU A 45 10.47 -3.97 -16.27
CA LEU A 45 10.68 -3.93 -14.83
C LEU A 45 10.36 -2.56 -14.25
N TYR A 46 10.94 -1.50 -14.82
CA TYR A 46 10.66 -0.14 -14.39
C TYR A 46 9.19 0.23 -14.65
N GLY A 47 8.64 -0.16 -15.80
CA GLY A 47 7.24 0.09 -16.15
C GLY A 47 6.27 -0.57 -15.17
N CYS A 48 6.53 -1.81 -14.73
CA CYS A 48 5.72 -2.48 -13.70
C CYS A 48 5.74 -1.69 -12.38
N TYR A 49 6.92 -1.25 -11.94
CA TYR A 49 7.06 -0.43 -10.74
C TYR A 49 6.30 0.89 -10.86
N GLU A 50 6.54 1.67 -11.91
CA GLU A 50 5.92 2.99 -12.10
C GLU A 50 4.39 2.89 -12.23
N ASN A 51 3.90 1.93 -13.01
CA ASN A 51 2.47 1.70 -13.18
C ASN A 51 1.80 1.29 -11.86
N TYR A 52 2.46 0.44 -11.06
CA TYR A 52 1.91 0.04 -9.77
C TYR A 52 1.81 1.23 -8.81
N VAL A 53 2.87 2.04 -8.69
CA VAL A 53 2.88 3.23 -7.83
C VAL A 53 1.81 4.23 -8.27
N ASN A 54 1.71 4.52 -9.56
CA ASN A 54 0.69 5.42 -10.10
C ASN A 54 -0.74 4.90 -9.89
N SER A 55 -0.95 3.59 -10.04
CA SER A 55 -2.25 2.96 -9.78
C SER A 55 -2.62 3.03 -8.30
N LEU A 56 -1.66 2.74 -7.41
CA LEU A 56 -1.83 2.80 -5.96
C LEU A 56 -2.22 4.21 -5.49
N ILE A 57 -1.48 5.22 -5.95
CA ILE A 57 -1.73 6.62 -5.60
C ILE A 57 -3.02 7.13 -6.24
N GLY A 58 -3.30 6.75 -7.49
CA GLY A 58 -4.54 7.10 -8.18
C GLY A 58 -5.76 6.56 -7.47
N GLU A 59 -5.69 5.31 -6.99
CA GLU A 59 -6.77 4.73 -6.19
C GLU A 59 -6.95 5.46 -4.85
N LEU A 60 -5.87 5.82 -4.16
CA LEU A 60 -5.97 6.65 -2.95
C LEU A 60 -6.69 7.97 -3.20
N ILE A 61 -6.23 8.73 -4.20
CA ILE A 61 -6.80 10.04 -4.56
C ILE A 61 -8.28 9.88 -4.90
N ARG A 62 -8.63 8.86 -5.71
CA ARG A 62 -10.01 8.57 -6.08
C ARG A 62 -10.86 8.25 -4.86
N GLN A 63 -10.40 7.38 -3.98
CA GLN A 63 -11.15 6.98 -2.78
C GLN A 63 -11.39 8.15 -1.83
N ILE A 64 -10.39 9.02 -1.62
CA ILE A 64 -10.57 10.24 -0.82
C ILE A 64 -11.57 11.16 -1.53
N SER A 65 -11.38 11.47 -2.81
CA SER A 65 -12.25 12.38 -3.55
C SER A 65 -13.71 11.88 -3.60
N ASP A 66 -13.94 10.59 -3.81
CA ASP A 66 -15.28 10.00 -3.92
C ASP A 66 -15.97 9.90 -2.55
N SER A 67 -15.21 9.81 -1.46
CA SER A 67 -15.75 9.68 -0.09
C SER A 67 -15.92 11.03 0.61
N SER A 68 -15.30 12.09 0.10
CA SER A 68 -15.41 13.45 0.62
C SER A 68 -16.75 14.07 0.25
N SER A 69 -17.51 14.52 1.25
CA SER A 69 -18.74 15.29 1.07
C SER A 69 -18.49 16.80 1.09
N ASP A 70 -17.35 17.23 1.65
CA ASP A 70 -16.90 18.61 1.69
C ASP A 70 -15.44 18.67 1.20
N TYR A 71 -15.10 19.71 0.44
CA TYR A 71 -13.75 19.96 -0.03
C TYR A 71 -12.74 20.03 1.13
N ASN A 72 -13.16 20.53 2.30
CA ASN A 72 -12.32 20.62 3.49
C ASN A 72 -11.98 19.25 4.12
N GLU A 73 -12.65 18.17 3.72
CA GLU A 73 -12.29 16.81 4.14
C GLU A 73 -11.05 16.29 3.41
N ILE A 74 -10.74 16.85 2.24
CA ILE A 74 -9.57 16.46 1.45
C ILE A 74 -8.28 16.97 2.15
N PRO A 75 -7.19 16.18 2.18
CA PRO A 75 -5.91 16.64 2.73
C PRO A 75 -5.46 17.98 2.13
N THR A 76 -5.08 18.93 2.98
CA THR A 76 -4.72 20.30 2.55
C THR A 76 -3.57 20.34 1.54
N ASP A 77 -2.54 19.50 1.72
CA ASP A 77 -1.44 19.37 0.77
C ASP A 77 -1.96 18.96 -0.63
N MET A 78 -2.93 18.03 -0.67
CA MET A 78 -3.56 17.56 -1.91
C MET A 78 -4.40 18.65 -2.58
N ILE A 79 -5.13 19.46 -1.80
CA ILE A 79 -5.88 20.64 -2.29
C ILE A 79 -4.92 21.65 -2.94
N ILE A 80 -3.87 22.05 -2.22
CA ILE A 80 -2.88 23.01 -2.70
C ILE A 80 -2.26 22.52 -4.01
N ARG A 81 -1.88 21.24 -4.03
CA ARG A 81 -1.32 20.61 -5.22
C ARG A 81 -2.30 20.59 -6.40
N ASN A 82 -3.58 20.28 -6.14
CA ASN A 82 -4.63 20.31 -7.17
C ASN A 82 -4.79 21.70 -7.77
N LEU A 83 -4.81 22.74 -6.93
CA LEU A 83 -4.93 24.13 -7.39
C LEU A 83 -3.73 24.57 -8.23
N ASN A 84 -2.51 24.27 -7.78
CA ASN A 84 -1.29 24.59 -8.52
C ASN A 84 -1.28 23.92 -9.90
N LEU A 85 -1.56 22.62 -9.96
CA LEU A 85 -1.58 21.91 -11.25
C LEU A 85 -2.74 22.31 -12.15
N SER A 86 -3.89 22.66 -11.57
CA SER A 86 -5.01 23.18 -12.35
C SER A 86 -4.67 24.54 -12.97
N SER A 87 -4.01 25.43 -12.22
CA SER A 87 -3.49 26.70 -12.73
C SER A 87 -2.47 26.47 -13.84
N ASP A 88 -1.49 25.58 -13.63
CA ASP A 88 -0.49 25.22 -14.65
C ASP A 88 -1.14 24.63 -15.92
N PHE A 89 -2.16 23.79 -15.74
CA PHE A 89 -2.93 23.21 -16.84
C PHE A 89 -3.64 24.30 -17.64
N LEU A 90 -4.40 25.17 -16.98
CA LEU A 90 -5.17 26.22 -17.66
C LEU A 90 -4.28 27.25 -18.36
N ASN A 91 -3.08 27.52 -17.83
CA ASN A 91 -2.09 28.38 -18.46
C ASN A 91 -1.44 27.74 -19.70
N ALA A 92 -1.24 26.41 -19.69
CA ALA A 92 -0.58 25.70 -20.78
C ALA A 92 -1.13 24.28 -21.02
N PRO A 93 -2.39 24.14 -21.51
CA PRO A 93 -3.05 22.83 -21.64
C PRO A 93 -2.29 21.89 -22.59
N GLN A 94 -1.57 22.45 -23.55
CA GLN A 94 -0.76 21.73 -24.54
C GLN A 94 0.36 20.87 -23.90
N ARG A 95 0.78 21.17 -22.67
CA ARG A 95 1.76 20.37 -21.91
C ARG A 95 1.14 19.09 -21.31
N TYR A 96 -0.19 18.97 -21.37
CA TYR A 96 -0.98 17.92 -20.73
C TYR A 96 -1.81 17.11 -21.75
N LYS A 97 -1.48 17.17 -23.04
CA LYS A 97 -2.23 16.48 -24.12
C LYS A 97 -2.53 15.01 -23.84
N ASN A 98 -1.63 14.32 -23.16
CA ASN A 98 -1.77 12.89 -22.87
C ASN A 98 -2.73 12.59 -21.69
N PHE A 99 -3.26 13.60 -21.02
CA PHE A 99 -4.16 13.43 -19.87
C PHE A 99 -5.63 13.32 -20.30
N ASP A 100 -5.94 13.57 -21.58
CA ASP A 100 -7.32 13.56 -22.09
C ASP A 100 -8.26 14.35 -21.18
N LEU A 101 -7.98 15.64 -21.05
CA LEU A 101 -8.59 16.54 -20.09
C LEU A 101 -8.87 17.87 -20.78
N GLN A 102 -10.09 18.39 -20.65
CA GLN A 102 -10.48 19.68 -21.21
C GLN A 102 -10.46 20.79 -20.15
N ASN A 103 -10.42 22.04 -20.60
CA ASN A 103 -10.44 23.19 -19.68
C ASN A 103 -11.70 23.22 -18.84
N GLU A 104 -12.84 22.88 -19.44
CA GLU A 104 -14.15 22.83 -18.80
C GLU A 104 -14.16 21.82 -17.65
N ASP A 105 -13.52 20.66 -17.81
CA ASP A 105 -13.42 19.64 -16.76
C ASP A 105 -12.71 20.19 -15.52
N VAL A 106 -11.58 20.89 -15.74
CA VAL A 106 -10.77 21.46 -14.66
C VAL A 106 -11.50 22.60 -13.95
N ILE A 107 -12.11 23.51 -14.72
CA ILE A 107 -12.88 24.63 -14.18
C ILE A 107 -14.06 24.12 -13.36
N ASN A 108 -14.80 23.14 -13.88
CA ASN A 108 -15.93 22.54 -13.18
C ASN A 108 -15.50 21.86 -11.87
N ASN A 109 -14.37 21.16 -11.85
CA ASN A 109 -13.84 20.57 -10.62
C ASN A 109 -13.48 21.65 -9.59
N ILE A 110 -12.78 22.72 -9.98
CA ILE A 110 -12.47 23.83 -9.07
C ILE A 110 -13.75 24.45 -8.51
N TYR A 111 -14.70 24.79 -9.38
CA TYR A 111 -15.95 25.45 -8.99
C TYR A 111 -16.80 24.59 -8.06
N SER A 112 -16.84 23.28 -8.28
CA SER A 112 -17.60 22.33 -7.46
C SER A 112 -16.88 21.85 -6.21
N GLY A 113 -15.67 22.36 -5.92
CA GLY A 113 -14.88 21.88 -4.79
C GLY A 113 -14.49 20.41 -4.91
N ARG A 114 -14.07 19.99 -6.11
CA ARG A 114 -13.59 18.65 -6.42
C ARG A 114 -12.14 18.68 -6.88
N ILE A 115 -11.48 17.53 -6.78
CA ILE A 115 -10.11 17.34 -7.27
C ILE A 115 -10.16 16.86 -8.72
N THR A 116 -9.22 17.35 -9.53
CA THR A 116 -8.95 16.78 -10.84
C THR A 116 -7.94 15.64 -10.73
N ASN A 117 -8.43 14.42 -10.45
CA ASN A 117 -7.59 13.25 -10.13
C ASN A 117 -6.46 13.01 -11.14
N LYS A 118 -6.73 13.17 -12.44
CA LYS A 118 -5.74 12.97 -13.50
C LYS A 118 -4.53 13.88 -13.32
N LEU A 119 -4.73 15.17 -13.01
CA LEU A 119 -3.63 16.11 -12.78
C LEU A 119 -2.79 15.69 -11.57
N LEU A 120 -3.43 15.16 -10.52
CA LEU A 120 -2.72 14.74 -9.33
C LEU A 120 -1.74 13.57 -9.55
N LEU A 121 -1.87 12.82 -10.64
CA LEU A 121 -0.94 11.76 -11.04
C LEU A 121 0.36 12.27 -11.70
N LYS A 122 0.40 13.55 -12.09
CA LYS A 122 1.60 14.11 -12.73
C LYS A 122 2.75 14.20 -11.73
N HIS A 123 3.84 13.47 -11.93
CA HIS A 123 5.10 13.65 -11.20
C HIS A 123 6.22 14.14 -12.12
N GLY A 124 7.21 14.81 -11.55
CA GLY A 124 8.37 15.31 -12.29
C GLY A 124 9.42 14.23 -12.46
N GLY A 125 9.53 13.65 -13.66
CA GLY A 125 10.57 12.67 -13.98
C GLY A 125 10.35 11.30 -13.35
N ASN A 126 11.43 10.52 -13.31
CA ASN A 126 11.41 9.13 -12.87
C ASN A 126 11.20 9.05 -11.36
N LEU A 127 10.38 8.10 -10.92
CA LEU A 127 10.04 7.86 -9.50
C LEU A 127 11.21 7.27 -8.69
N SER A 128 12.32 8.01 -8.53
CA SER A 128 13.32 7.73 -7.50
C SER A 128 12.72 7.93 -6.10
N ILE A 129 13.41 7.48 -5.04
CA ILE A 129 12.89 7.65 -3.67
C ILE A 129 12.66 9.12 -3.30
N THR A 130 13.51 10.02 -3.78
CA THR A 130 13.38 11.47 -3.54
C THR A 130 12.15 12.01 -4.25
N VAL A 131 12.01 11.73 -5.54
CA VAL A 131 10.84 12.17 -6.34
C VAL A 131 9.55 11.60 -5.77
N LEU A 132 9.54 10.33 -5.39
CA LEU A 132 8.39 9.67 -4.78
C LEU A 132 8.04 10.29 -3.42
N SER A 133 9.03 10.54 -2.57
CA SER A 133 8.82 11.15 -1.25
C SER A 133 8.24 12.56 -1.37
N ASP A 134 8.75 13.36 -2.30
CA ASP A 134 8.22 14.70 -2.58
C ASP A 134 6.82 14.62 -3.20
N TYR A 135 6.58 13.67 -4.10
CA TYR A 135 5.28 13.46 -4.69
C TYR A 135 4.23 13.14 -3.62
N MET A 136 4.51 12.15 -2.77
CA MET A 136 3.64 11.71 -1.68
C MET A 136 3.45 12.78 -0.61
N LYS A 137 4.51 13.55 -0.30
CA LYS A 137 4.43 14.71 0.61
C LYS A 137 3.42 15.74 0.12
N ASN A 138 3.41 16.03 -1.18
CA ASN A 138 2.43 16.93 -1.80
C ASN A 138 1.00 16.36 -1.83
N LEU A 139 0.80 15.10 -1.43
CA LEU A 139 -0.53 14.49 -1.21
C LEU A 139 -0.88 14.39 0.28
N GLY A 140 0.00 14.85 1.17
CA GLY A 140 -0.16 14.81 2.63
C GLY A 140 0.52 13.62 3.32
N ILE A 141 1.14 12.70 2.56
CA ILE A 141 1.86 11.53 3.11
C ILE A 141 3.32 11.89 3.32
N LYS A 142 3.69 12.15 4.58
CA LYS A 142 5.04 12.63 4.95
C LYS A 142 5.94 11.47 5.37
N ASN A 143 7.25 11.69 5.31
CA ASN A 143 8.28 10.75 5.79
C ASN A 143 8.23 9.35 5.13
N VAL A 144 7.92 9.27 3.84
CA VAL A 144 7.78 7.98 3.12
C VAL A 144 9.05 7.13 3.21
N ALA A 145 10.21 7.68 2.82
CA ALA A 145 11.49 6.97 2.91
C ALA A 145 11.76 6.39 4.31
N GLN A 146 11.55 7.20 5.36
CA GLN A 146 11.75 6.75 6.74
C GLN A 146 10.73 5.68 7.15
N SER A 147 9.48 5.80 6.69
CA SER A 147 8.44 4.82 6.97
C SER A 147 8.73 3.46 6.31
N ILE A 148 9.33 3.47 5.11
CA ILE A 148 9.81 2.24 4.47
C ILE A 148 10.98 1.65 5.27
N LYS A 149 11.97 2.47 5.65
CA LYS A 149 13.12 2.04 6.46
C LYS A 149 12.71 1.36 7.76
N ASN A 150 11.67 1.88 8.41
CA ASN A 150 11.15 1.39 9.68
C ASN A 150 10.15 0.23 9.55
N SER A 151 9.86 -0.23 8.33
CA SER A 151 8.91 -1.32 8.11
C SER A 151 9.53 -2.67 8.47
N ASP A 152 8.78 -3.51 9.18
CA ASP A 152 9.20 -4.89 9.48
C ASP A 152 9.49 -5.72 8.23
N ASP A 153 8.74 -5.49 7.15
CA ASP A 153 8.98 -6.17 5.87
C ASP A 153 10.33 -5.76 5.28
N TYR A 154 10.69 -4.47 5.37
CA TYR A 154 11.96 -3.96 4.88
C TYR A 154 13.13 -4.41 5.77
N HIS A 155 12.94 -4.43 7.10
CA HIS A 155 13.94 -4.96 8.03
C HIS A 155 14.27 -6.43 7.73
N LYS A 156 13.25 -7.27 7.51
CA LYS A 156 13.42 -8.68 7.14
C LYS A 156 14.17 -8.82 5.81
N TYR A 157 13.74 -8.09 4.79
CA TYR A 157 14.40 -8.07 3.49
C TYR A 157 15.88 -7.67 3.58
N TYR A 158 16.18 -6.59 4.32
CA TYR A 158 17.54 -6.09 4.47
C TYR A 158 18.42 -7.05 5.30
N SER A 159 17.83 -7.65 6.33
CA SER A 159 18.46 -8.71 7.14
C SER A 159 18.86 -9.91 6.29
N GLU A 160 17.94 -10.42 5.47
CA GLU A 160 18.21 -11.53 4.55
C GLU A 160 19.28 -11.17 3.51
N LYS A 161 19.16 -9.99 2.88
CA LYS A 161 20.08 -9.55 1.82
C LYS A 161 21.52 -9.42 2.32
N ASN A 162 21.71 -8.93 3.53
CA ASN A 162 23.04 -8.64 4.10
C ASN A 162 23.52 -9.71 5.09
N MET A 163 22.77 -10.80 5.26
CA MET A 163 23.08 -11.89 6.20
C MET A 163 23.33 -11.40 7.65
N ILE A 164 22.52 -10.44 8.11
CA ILE A 164 22.56 -9.88 9.47
C ILE A 164 21.25 -10.17 10.21
N SER A 165 21.22 -9.99 11.54
CA SER A 165 19.97 -10.11 12.30
C SER A 165 18.99 -8.97 11.97
N VAL A 166 17.69 -9.22 12.16
CA VAL A 166 16.64 -8.20 11.98
C VAL A 166 16.87 -7.00 12.90
N GLU A 167 17.36 -7.22 14.11
CA GLU A 167 17.65 -6.13 15.06
C GLU A 167 18.81 -5.25 14.58
N ASN A 168 19.88 -5.87 14.08
CA ASN A 168 20.99 -5.11 13.48
C ASN A 168 20.53 -4.35 12.24
N ALA A 169 19.67 -4.96 11.40
CA ALA A 169 19.11 -4.30 10.22
C ALA A 169 18.37 -3.01 10.58
N LYS A 170 17.55 -3.01 11.65
CA LYS A 170 16.88 -1.80 12.16
C LYS A 170 17.87 -0.70 12.52
N THR A 171 18.93 -1.04 13.26
CA THR A 171 19.94 -0.07 13.67
C THR A 171 20.68 0.51 12.46
N TYR A 172 21.13 -0.34 11.54
CA TYR A 172 21.88 0.10 10.35
C TYR A 172 21.04 0.98 9.43
N LEU A 173 19.80 0.58 9.12
CA LEU A 173 18.93 1.32 8.20
C LEU A 173 18.64 2.76 8.68
N ASN A 174 18.59 2.98 9.99
CA ASN A 174 18.42 4.31 10.57
C ASN A 174 19.66 5.20 10.47
N GLY A 175 20.85 4.61 10.38
CA GLY A 175 22.12 5.35 10.21
C GLY A 175 22.50 5.64 8.77
N LEU A 176 21.88 4.95 7.80
CA LEU A 176 22.17 5.12 6.38
C LEU A 176 21.33 6.23 5.76
N ASP A 177 21.88 6.93 4.77
CA ASP A 177 21.14 7.90 3.96
C ASP A 177 20.17 7.18 3.00
N ASN A 178 19.28 7.94 2.35
CA ASN A 178 18.26 7.35 1.47
C ASN A 178 18.85 6.80 0.17
N ASN A 179 19.87 7.42 -0.40
CA ASN A 179 20.45 6.97 -1.66
C ASN A 179 21.13 5.62 -1.47
N THR A 180 21.84 5.44 -0.36
CA THR A 180 22.45 4.14 -0.03
C THR A 180 21.39 3.05 0.18
N VAL A 181 20.32 3.34 0.92
CA VAL A 181 19.29 2.33 1.23
C VAL A 181 18.46 1.92 0.02
N PHE A 182 18.23 2.84 -0.91
CA PHE A 182 17.38 2.64 -2.08
C PHE A 182 18.17 2.59 -3.40
N ALA A 183 19.49 2.35 -3.35
CA ALA A 183 20.38 2.33 -4.52
C ALA A 183 19.89 1.43 -5.66
N SER A 184 19.28 0.28 -5.34
CA SER A 184 18.71 -0.61 -6.35
C SER A 184 17.64 0.06 -7.21
N LEU A 185 16.87 1.00 -6.67
CA LEU A 185 15.91 1.78 -7.45
C LEU A 185 16.61 2.73 -8.43
N ASP A 186 17.66 3.40 -7.97
CA ASP A 186 18.45 4.33 -8.78
C ASP A 186 19.21 3.61 -9.90
N ASP A 187 19.69 2.38 -9.63
CA ASP A 187 20.32 1.53 -10.64
C ASP A 187 19.33 1.13 -11.75
N ILE A 188 18.12 0.70 -11.37
CA ILE A 188 17.05 0.36 -12.33
C ILE A 188 16.70 1.57 -13.19
N ILE A 189 16.55 2.75 -12.56
CA ILE A 189 16.26 4.01 -13.25
C ILE A 189 17.40 4.37 -14.22
N SER A 190 18.65 4.22 -13.79
CA SER A 190 19.83 4.54 -14.59
C SER A 190 19.93 3.65 -15.82
N GLN A 191 19.72 2.33 -15.67
CA GLN A 191 19.67 1.41 -16.81
C GLN A 191 18.52 1.74 -17.77
N ARG A 192 17.32 2.04 -17.25
CA ARG A 192 16.19 2.45 -18.10
C ARG A 192 16.50 3.72 -18.88
N ASN A 193 17.12 4.71 -18.24
CA ASN A 193 17.49 5.97 -18.88
C ASN A 193 18.57 5.77 -19.95
N ALA A 194 19.58 4.94 -19.69
CA ALA A 194 20.59 4.59 -20.68
C ALA A 194 19.93 3.95 -21.92
N ILE A 195 19.02 2.99 -21.73
CA ILE A 195 18.29 2.38 -22.84
C ILE A 195 17.47 3.42 -23.63
N ALA A 196 16.79 4.34 -22.95
CA ALA A 196 15.98 5.37 -23.58
C ALA A 196 16.82 6.40 -24.38
N HIS A 197 18.03 6.72 -23.94
CA HIS A 197 18.89 7.73 -24.57
C HIS A 197 19.88 7.17 -25.60
N SER A 198 20.49 6.02 -25.33
CA SER A 198 21.59 5.48 -26.14
C SER A 198 21.29 4.12 -26.77
N TRP A 199 20.04 3.63 -26.73
CA TRP A 199 19.59 2.30 -27.23
C TRP A 199 20.27 1.09 -26.58
N LYS A 200 21.44 1.27 -25.98
CA LYS A 200 22.27 0.26 -25.34
C LYS A 200 22.82 0.85 -24.05
N SER A 201 22.77 0.04 -22.99
CA SER A 201 23.60 0.25 -21.80
C SER A 201 24.96 -0.39 -22.05
N ASP A 202 26.04 0.39 -21.91
CA ASP A 202 27.40 -0.11 -22.08
C ASP A 202 27.81 -1.08 -20.96
N GLU A 203 27.16 -0.97 -19.79
CA GLU A 203 27.31 -1.85 -18.64
C GLU A 203 25.98 -2.53 -18.32
N LYS A 204 25.67 -3.60 -19.08
CA LYS A 204 24.49 -4.42 -18.79
C LYS A 204 24.69 -5.18 -17.49
N VAL A 205 23.65 -5.18 -16.68
CA VAL A 205 23.59 -5.97 -15.45
C VAL A 205 23.19 -7.41 -15.79
N ASP A 206 23.75 -8.38 -15.07
CA ASP A 206 23.40 -9.78 -15.28
C ASP A 206 21.93 -10.06 -14.94
N TYR A 207 21.30 -10.94 -15.72
CA TYR A 207 19.90 -11.31 -15.50
C TYR A 207 19.64 -11.94 -14.13
N SER A 208 20.64 -12.59 -13.53
CA SER A 208 20.56 -13.11 -12.15
C SER A 208 20.37 -11.97 -11.14
N ILE A 209 21.12 -10.88 -11.25
CA ILE A 209 20.97 -9.71 -10.37
C ILE A 209 19.57 -9.11 -10.53
N ILE A 210 19.08 -8.98 -11.78
CA ILE A 210 17.73 -8.48 -12.04
C ILE A 210 16.68 -9.37 -11.35
N LYS A 211 16.79 -10.69 -11.53
CA LYS A 211 15.84 -11.68 -11.02
C LYS A 211 15.88 -11.79 -9.50
N ASP A 212 17.07 -11.96 -8.93
CA ASP A 212 17.27 -12.36 -7.54
C ASP A 212 17.35 -11.14 -6.60
N GLU A 213 17.76 -9.97 -7.11
CA GLU A 213 17.86 -8.75 -6.32
C GLU A 213 16.80 -7.71 -6.67
N TRP A 214 16.73 -7.25 -7.93
CA TRP A 214 15.90 -6.09 -8.28
C TRP A 214 14.41 -6.39 -8.23
N ILE A 215 13.98 -7.55 -8.73
CA ILE A 215 12.59 -7.98 -8.63
C ILE A 215 12.20 -8.17 -7.16
N LYS A 216 13.06 -8.79 -6.34
CA LYS A 216 12.82 -8.95 -4.90
C LYS A 216 12.70 -7.60 -4.19
N PHE A 217 13.60 -6.67 -4.51
CA PHE A 217 13.56 -5.30 -4.02
C PHE A 217 12.24 -4.60 -4.36
N ILE A 218 11.82 -4.60 -5.63
CA ILE A 218 10.56 -3.94 -6.06
C ILE A 218 9.36 -4.52 -5.30
N LYS A 219 9.28 -5.86 -5.14
CA LYS A 219 8.18 -6.49 -4.38
C LYS A 219 8.09 -5.96 -2.95
N ILE A 220 9.21 -5.91 -2.24
CA ILE A 220 9.25 -5.44 -0.85
C ILE A 220 9.00 -3.93 -0.76
N PHE A 221 9.62 -3.15 -1.64
CA PHE A 221 9.46 -1.69 -1.69
C PHE A 221 7.99 -1.31 -1.93
N CYS A 222 7.35 -1.90 -2.94
CA CYS A 222 5.94 -1.68 -3.25
C CYS A 222 4.99 -2.20 -2.16
N LYS A 223 5.35 -3.28 -1.46
CA LYS A 223 4.60 -3.76 -0.29
C LYS A 223 4.65 -2.73 0.85
N CYS A 224 5.82 -2.16 1.14
CA CYS A 224 5.96 -1.12 2.15
C CYS A 224 5.14 0.13 1.78
N LEU A 225 5.21 0.56 0.51
CA LEU A 225 4.41 1.68 0.01
C LEU A 225 2.91 1.43 0.12
N TYR A 226 2.45 0.23 -0.25
CA TYR A 226 1.06 -0.17 -0.09
C TYR A 226 0.60 -0.01 1.36
N ASN A 227 1.38 -0.52 2.32
CA ASN A 227 1.05 -0.41 3.74
C ASN A 227 0.97 1.05 4.20
N ILE A 228 1.90 1.91 3.76
CA ILE A 228 1.89 3.35 4.07
C ILE A 228 0.61 4.01 3.54
N VAL A 229 0.24 3.73 2.28
CA VAL A 229 -0.96 4.28 1.65
C VAL A 229 -2.23 3.82 2.36
N ILE A 230 -2.33 2.52 2.67
CA ILE A 230 -3.48 1.96 3.39
C ILE A 230 -3.59 2.54 4.79
N GLN A 231 -2.48 2.70 5.50
CA GLN A 231 -2.49 3.33 6.82
C GLN A 231 -3.00 4.77 6.72
N PHE A 232 -2.45 5.58 5.82
CA PHE A 232 -2.88 6.97 5.63
C PHE A 232 -4.37 7.07 5.27
N TYR A 233 -4.85 6.23 4.34
CA TYR A 233 -6.26 6.20 3.98
C TYR A 233 -7.16 5.78 5.16
N SER A 234 -6.72 4.81 5.97
CA SER A 234 -7.46 4.37 7.16
C SER A 234 -7.54 5.47 8.22
N GLU A 235 -6.44 6.18 8.45
CA GLU A 235 -6.38 7.36 9.32
C GLU A 235 -7.36 8.45 8.87
N TRP A 236 -7.39 8.70 7.56
CA TRP A 236 -8.35 9.64 6.96
C TRP A 236 -9.80 9.20 7.16
N LEU A 237 -10.14 7.94 6.87
CA LEU A 237 -11.50 7.41 7.05
C LEU A 237 -11.99 7.56 8.49
N VAL A 238 -11.15 7.27 9.47
CA VAL A 238 -11.49 7.38 10.89
C VAL A 238 -11.66 8.84 11.29
N LYS A 239 -10.73 9.72 10.90
CA LYS A 239 -10.80 11.15 11.20
C LYS A 239 -12.09 11.81 10.70
N HIS A 240 -12.57 11.37 9.53
CA HIS A 240 -13.75 11.95 8.87
C HIS A 240 -15.04 11.15 9.10
N ASN A 241 -15.05 10.18 10.02
CA ASN A 241 -16.20 9.29 10.28
C ASN A 241 -16.75 8.60 9.02
N LYS A 242 -15.88 8.32 8.04
CA LYS A 242 -16.21 7.64 6.78
C LYS A 242 -15.96 6.14 6.84
N LEU A 243 -15.47 5.61 7.95
CA LEU A 243 -15.29 4.18 8.07
C LEU A 243 -16.67 3.48 8.09
N PHE A 244 -17.08 2.92 6.95
CA PHE A 244 -18.29 2.11 6.88
C PHE A 244 -18.09 0.80 7.66
N CYS A 245 -18.75 0.71 8.81
CA CYS A 245 -18.92 -0.52 9.56
C CYS A 245 -20.36 -1.02 9.30
N PRO A 246 -20.56 -2.23 8.73
CA PRO A 246 -21.89 -2.70 8.33
C PRO A 246 -22.90 -2.82 9.47
N LEU A 247 -22.48 -2.77 10.74
CA LEU A 247 -23.34 -2.92 11.90
C LEU A 247 -22.98 -1.94 13.03
N LYS A 248 -23.97 -1.68 13.90
CA LYS A 248 -24.06 -0.57 14.86
C LYS A 248 -22.80 -0.39 15.73
N PHE A 249 -21.94 0.55 15.38
CA PHE A 249 -20.82 0.97 16.23
C PHE A 249 -21.18 2.20 17.08
N GLN A 250 -20.54 2.33 18.25
CA GLN A 250 -20.50 3.59 19.00
C GLN A 250 -19.05 4.01 19.28
N ILE A 251 -18.77 5.29 19.06
CA ILE A 251 -17.48 5.93 19.31
C ILE A 251 -17.44 6.35 20.79
N TYR A 252 -16.41 5.92 21.53
CA TYR A 252 -16.19 6.37 22.90
C TYR A 252 -14.98 7.32 22.98
N GLY A 253 -15.27 8.63 22.96
CA GLY A 253 -14.26 9.67 23.17
C GLY A 253 -13.18 9.74 22.09
N SER A 254 -11.96 10.16 22.47
CA SER A 254 -10.81 10.33 21.58
C SER A 254 -9.96 9.06 21.39
N SER A 255 -10.30 7.96 22.06
CA SER A 255 -9.45 6.77 22.16
C SER A 255 -10.25 5.48 21.94
N ILE A 256 -9.93 4.84 20.80
CA ILE A 256 -10.25 3.45 20.42
C ILE A 256 -11.54 3.24 19.61
N VAL A 257 -11.32 2.55 18.48
CA VAL A 257 -12.30 1.88 17.62
C VAL A 257 -12.81 0.64 18.36
N GLY A 258 -14.08 0.65 18.76
CA GLY A 258 -14.75 -0.52 19.32
C GLY A 258 -14.91 -1.62 18.27
N PHE A 259 -14.87 -2.88 18.72
CA PHE A 259 -15.35 -4.00 17.93
C PHE A 259 -16.88 -3.98 17.95
N PHE A 260 -17.51 -4.07 16.78
CA PHE A 260 -18.89 -4.51 16.63
C PHE A 260 -18.93 -5.43 15.42
N ASP A 261 -19.44 -6.63 15.62
CA ASP A 261 -19.50 -7.71 14.65
C ASP A 261 -18.15 -8.13 14.07
N VAL A 262 -17.74 -9.37 14.38
CA VAL A 262 -17.09 -10.16 13.33
C VAL A 262 -18.18 -10.44 12.29
N ILE A 263 -18.50 -9.47 11.43
CA ILE A 263 -18.79 -9.83 10.06
C ILE A 263 -17.40 -9.95 9.43
N PRO A 264 -16.92 -11.17 9.14
CA PRO A 264 -15.88 -11.28 8.15
C PRO A 264 -16.51 -10.67 6.91
N HIS A 265 -16.05 -9.51 6.45
CA HIS A 265 -16.33 -9.20 5.07
C HIS A 265 -15.47 -10.18 4.29
N TRP A 266 -16.10 -11.32 4.01
CA TRP A 266 -15.58 -12.39 3.20
C TRP A 266 -15.39 -11.79 1.80
N ASN A 267 -14.20 -11.29 1.55
CA ASN A 267 -13.63 -11.27 0.21
C ASN A 267 -12.51 -12.31 0.15
N GLY A 268 -12.82 -13.50 0.67
CA GLY A 268 -12.16 -14.75 0.34
C GLY A 268 -10.65 -14.74 0.42
N ASN A 269 -10.04 -14.14 1.47
CA ASN A 269 -8.77 -14.63 2.06
C ASN A 269 -8.11 -13.83 3.22
N LYS A 270 -8.53 -12.65 3.71
CA LYS A 270 -7.72 -11.92 4.75
C LYS A 270 -8.55 -11.04 5.71
N GLU A 271 -8.63 -11.41 6.99
CA GLU A 271 -9.22 -10.59 8.05
C GLU A 271 -8.24 -9.48 8.48
N THR A 272 -8.68 -8.21 8.44
CA THR A 272 -7.84 -7.05 8.78
C THR A 272 -8.52 -6.22 9.88
N ILE A 273 -7.77 -5.79 10.88
CA ILE A 273 -8.21 -4.98 12.02
C ILE A 273 -7.55 -3.60 11.99
N LEU A 274 -8.30 -2.57 12.38
CA LEU A 274 -7.81 -1.23 12.66
C LEU A 274 -7.69 -1.02 14.17
N ILE A 275 -6.49 -0.69 14.65
CA ILE A 275 -6.22 -0.44 16.07
C ILE A 275 -5.75 0.99 16.23
N LYS A 276 -6.46 1.80 17.02
CA LYS A 276 -5.92 3.10 17.46
C LYS A 276 -5.11 2.91 18.75
N SER A 277 -3.81 3.14 18.72
CA SER A 277 -2.91 3.10 19.88
C SER A 277 -2.02 4.34 19.87
N ASN A 278 -1.90 5.04 21.02
CA ASN A 278 -1.07 6.25 21.15
C ASN A 278 -1.29 7.28 20.01
N ASP A 279 -2.55 7.56 19.67
CA ASP A 279 -2.96 8.44 18.57
C ASP A 279 -2.56 8.03 17.14
N LYS A 280 -2.00 6.83 16.96
CA LYS A 280 -1.72 6.24 15.65
C LYS A 280 -2.71 5.13 15.32
N ILE A 281 -3.06 5.00 14.04
CA ILE A 281 -3.88 3.89 13.56
C ILE A 281 -2.97 2.84 12.95
N HIS A 282 -3.10 1.62 13.44
CA HIS A 282 -2.41 0.45 12.94
C HIS A 282 -3.39 -0.43 12.17
N VAL A 283 -2.96 -0.94 11.02
CA VAL A 283 -3.71 -1.88 10.21
C VAL A 283 -2.99 -3.22 10.29
N GLY A 284 -3.65 -4.25 10.82
CA GLY A 284 -3.02 -5.56 11.05
C GLY A 284 -3.90 -6.72 10.60
N LYS A 285 -3.30 -7.89 10.39
CA LYS A 285 -4.07 -9.13 10.22
C LYS A 285 -4.37 -9.75 11.57
N ILE A 286 -5.58 -10.26 11.73
CA ILE A 286 -5.93 -11.08 12.90
C ILE A 286 -5.23 -12.42 12.72
N MET A 287 -4.36 -12.80 13.68
CA MET A 287 -3.64 -14.06 13.67
C MET A 287 -4.36 -15.13 14.50
N ASN A 288 -4.87 -14.73 15.67
CA ASN A 288 -5.61 -15.62 16.57
C ASN A 288 -6.52 -14.81 17.51
N VAL A 289 -7.68 -15.37 17.87
CA VAL A 289 -8.59 -14.83 18.88
C VAL A 289 -8.89 -15.94 19.89
N LYS A 290 -8.57 -15.71 21.17
CA LYS A 290 -8.96 -16.60 22.27
C LYS A 290 -9.93 -15.88 23.19
N ILE A 291 -11.06 -16.53 23.45
CA ILE A 291 -12.11 -16.07 24.37
C ILE A 291 -12.08 -16.99 25.59
N PHE A 292 -11.93 -16.42 26.79
CA PHE A 292 -11.94 -17.14 28.05
C PHE A 292 -13.32 -17.04 28.73
N GLU A 293 -13.68 -18.06 29.52
CA GLU A 293 -14.96 -18.14 30.24
C GLU A 293 -15.23 -16.93 31.17
N SER A 294 -14.18 -16.23 31.61
CA SER A 294 -14.27 -15.09 32.52
C SER A 294 -14.40 -13.72 31.82
N HIS A 295 -14.91 -13.66 30.59
CA HIS A 295 -14.98 -12.42 29.78
C HIS A 295 -13.62 -11.77 29.53
N LYS A 296 -12.55 -12.56 29.59
CA LYS A 296 -11.21 -12.14 29.17
C LYS A 296 -11.04 -12.57 27.71
N ALA A 297 -10.40 -11.73 26.91
CA ALA A 297 -10.02 -12.09 25.55
C ALA A 297 -8.54 -11.75 25.34
N SER A 298 -7.85 -12.61 24.58
CA SER A 298 -6.52 -12.30 24.08
C SER A 298 -6.53 -12.37 22.56
N MET A 299 -5.93 -11.39 21.92
CA MET A 299 -5.80 -11.34 20.47
C MET A 299 -4.33 -11.17 20.08
N GLU A 300 -3.91 -11.99 19.12
CA GLU A 300 -2.61 -11.85 18.48
C GLU A 300 -2.81 -11.26 17.09
N ILE A 301 -2.05 -10.21 16.80
CA ILE A 301 -2.13 -9.44 15.57
C ILE A 301 -0.71 -9.36 15.02
N GLU A 302 -0.56 -9.36 13.70
CA GLU A 302 0.74 -9.19 13.05
C GLU A 302 1.46 -7.94 13.60
N GLY A 303 2.49 -8.14 14.43
CA GLY A 303 3.28 -7.07 15.06
C GLY A 303 2.78 -6.54 16.43
N CYS A 304 1.68 -7.06 17.00
CA CYS A 304 1.18 -6.62 18.31
C CYS A 304 0.42 -7.71 19.06
N SER A 305 0.66 -7.85 20.37
CA SER A 305 -0.14 -8.68 21.26
C SER A 305 -1.02 -7.80 22.14
N LEU A 306 -2.34 -8.02 22.10
CA LEU A 306 -3.30 -7.32 22.94
C LEU A 306 -3.86 -8.28 23.98
N GLN A 307 -3.47 -8.06 25.24
CA GLN A 307 -4.11 -8.67 26.40
C GLN A 307 -4.85 -7.56 27.17
N LYS A 308 -6.17 -7.69 27.31
CA LYS A 308 -6.95 -6.81 28.19
C LYS A 308 -7.82 -7.60 29.14
N GLU A 309 -7.64 -7.32 30.43
CA GLU A 309 -8.58 -7.67 31.50
C GLU A 309 -9.52 -6.50 31.73
N LYS A 310 -10.78 -6.78 32.12
CA LYS A 310 -11.83 -5.79 32.38
C LYS A 310 -11.50 -4.92 33.61
N PRO A 311 -11.30 -3.60 33.48
CA PRO A 311 -11.25 -2.66 34.60
C PRO A 311 -12.31 -1.59 34.35
N ASP A 312 -13.57 -1.93 34.62
CA ASP A 312 -14.85 -1.18 34.72
C ASP A 312 -15.10 0.20 34.04
N ASN A 313 -14.21 0.79 33.24
CA ASN A 313 -14.46 2.04 32.50
C ASN A 313 -14.14 1.93 30.99
N TYR A 314 -13.74 0.76 30.52
CA TYR A 314 -13.67 0.44 29.09
C TYR A 314 -14.44 -0.85 28.84
N SER A 315 -15.61 -0.73 28.20
CA SER A 315 -16.45 -1.89 27.94
C SER A 315 -16.06 -2.54 26.62
N PHE A 316 -15.51 -3.75 26.68
CA PHE A 316 -15.52 -4.70 25.57
C PHE A 316 -16.72 -5.63 25.80
N TYR A 317 -17.67 -5.67 24.87
CA TYR A 317 -18.85 -6.55 24.94
C TYR A 317 -18.71 -7.69 23.92
N PHE A 318 -18.83 -8.93 24.37
CA PHE A 318 -19.13 -10.09 23.54
C PHE A 318 -20.54 -10.53 23.90
N ASP A 319 -21.48 -10.53 22.95
CA ASP A 319 -22.87 -10.91 23.19
C ASP A 319 -23.01 -12.43 23.36
N LYS A 320 -23.72 -12.86 24.40
CA LYS A 320 -23.97 -14.28 24.72
C LYS A 320 -24.88 -14.95 23.68
N ALA A 321 -25.80 -14.20 23.05
CA ALA A 321 -26.68 -14.72 22.01
C ALA A 321 -25.92 -15.16 20.75
N PHE A 322 -24.74 -14.59 20.51
CA PHE A 322 -23.86 -14.94 19.38
C PHE A 322 -23.18 -16.31 19.55
N LEU A 323 -22.89 -16.73 20.80
CA LEU A 323 -22.23 -18.00 21.10
C LEU A 323 -23.19 -19.20 21.05
N GLU A 324 -24.47 -18.98 21.36
CA GLU A 324 -25.49 -20.03 21.38
C GLU A 324 -26.02 -20.34 19.96
N GLY A 325 -26.00 -19.39 19.02
CA GLY A 325 -26.45 -19.62 17.63
C GLY A 325 -25.48 -20.43 16.74
N TYR A 326 -24.21 -20.59 17.15
CA TYR A 326 -23.19 -21.32 16.37
C TYR A 326 -22.99 -22.77 16.83
N THR A 327 -23.45 -23.12 18.04
CA THR A 327 -23.35 -24.49 18.57
C THR A 327 -24.41 -25.43 17.98
N ASP A 328 -25.49 -24.90 17.41
CA ASP A 328 -26.51 -25.71 16.73
C ASP A 328 -26.13 -26.16 15.32
N ASN A 329 -25.25 -25.41 14.63
CA ASN A 329 -24.80 -25.76 13.26
C ASN A 329 -23.59 -26.70 13.23
N ILE A 330 -22.87 -26.89 14.34
CA ILE A 330 -21.77 -27.87 14.42
C ILE A 330 -22.30 -29.27 14.77
N LYS A 331 -23.42 -29.36 15.51
CA LYS A 331 -24.04 -30.66 15.86
C LYS A 331 -24.75 -31.37 14.71
N GLN A 332 -25.11 -30.67 13.62
CA GLN A 332 -25.76 -31.30 12.46
C GLN A 332 -24.77 -31.87 11.42
N LEU A 333 -23.46 -31.71 11.61
CA LEU A 333 -22.42 -32.25 10.72
C LEU A 333 -21.64 -33.45 11.30
N GLU A 334 -21.93 -33.86 12.53
CA GLU A 334 -21.25 -34.99 13.20
C GLU A 334 -22.13 -36.25 13.41
N GLU A 335 -23.36 -36.30 12.89
CA GLU A 335 -24.18 -37.53 12.92
C GLU A 335 -24.67 -37.95 11.52
N GLN A 336 -23.74 -38.49 10.73
CA GLN A 336 -24.06 -39.63 9.86
C GLN A 336 -23.00 -40.72 10.07
N PRO A 337 -23.27 -41.74 10.90
CA PRO A 337 -22.43 -42.92 10.93
C PRO A 337 -22.61 -43.71 9.63
N ALA A 338 -21.48 -44.21 9.13
CA ALA A 338 -21.45 -45.21 8.08
C ALA A 338 -22.24 -46.45 8.50
N THR A 339 -23.23 -46.82 7.69
CA THR A 339 -23.66 -48.21 7.44
C THR A 339 -24.05 -48.33 5.99
#